data_AF-A0A2H3CC37-F1
#
_entry.id   AF-A0A2H3CC37-F1
#
_cell.length_a   1.000
_cell.length_b   1.000
_cell.length_c   1.000
_cell.angle_alpha   90.00
_cell.angle_beta   90.00
_cell.angle_gamma   90.00
#
_symmetry.space_group_name_H-M   'P 1'
#
loop_
_entity.id
_entity.type
_entity.pdbx_description
1 polymer ?
#
loop_
_entity_poly.entity_id
_entity_poly.type
_entity_poly.pdbx_seq_one_letter_code
_entity_poly.pdbx_strand_id
1 'polypeptide(L)'
;MASLLIPRSYCEEATDPWEPIFIVHPIHDCPFLSLGRRQKVIETDKEQLGIPHWFVLDACLVVAGRGFLSSTPDRSNRISTEENGLLTGRKYWFFLEDDDSDYVICTDFMEWTPLPRKEVPERWLAIDQHKKSIPNPLQEESFSDISSCITQKDRICALSGVNEEIHAVHLIPQMYATWYHSHTVFLQFARFPSPLTAPKARPIDDIRQIITLESGLRDSMDRPSFVFAPFGDKYTAFFFAPRNISMVERYHMRNVRLPERIEGYALFARFAWAMTTIAFALPPNIVNRKRKCSDTSNQQPLYQRLKTEGDGPTTGDSDGGGRASQPSFEDESDDDDDDGCVDPSSLLDFLKEQELELTDHQVEQFRDAEDGTQPSAAFIYDILE
;
A
#
# COMPACT_ATOMS: atom_id res chain seq x y z
N MET A 1 16.06 34.58 -43.23
CA MET A 1 15.22 33.69 -42.41
C MET A 1 15.88 32.33 -42.28
N ALA A 2 16.89 32.23 -41.41
CA ALA A 2 17.50 30.98 -40.98
C ALA A 2 18.32 31.34 -39.74
N SER A 3 17.66 31.44 -38.59
CA SER A 3 18.34 31.66 -37.31
C SER A 3 18.12 30.44 -36.44
N LEU A 4 19.15 29.61 -36.43
CA LEU A 4 19.71 28.95 -35.25
C LEU A 4 18.74 28.05 -34.47
N LEU A 5 18.62 26.82 -34.98
CA LEU A 5 18.50 25.63 -34.14
C LEU A 5 19.78 25.54 -33.28
N ILE A 6 19.81 26.23 -32.15
CA ILE A 6 20.79 25.96 -31.10
C ILE A 6 20.35 24.64 -30.48
N PRO A 7 21.15 23.56 -30.57
CA PRO A 7 20.87 22.34 -29.81
C PRO A 7 20.77 22.75 -28.34
N ARG A 8 19.65 22.45 -27.68
CA ARG A 8 19.55 22.61 -26.22
C ARG A 8 20.76 21.90 -25.62
N SER A 9 21.54 22.64 -24.82
CA SER A 9 22.63 22.08 -24.03
C SER A 9 22.12 20.80 -23.37
N TYR A 10 22.90 19.72 -23.45
CA TYR A 10 22.65 18.51 -22.66
C TYR A 10 22.45 18.99 -21.22
N CYS A 11 21.22 18.93 -20.70
CA CYS A 11 21.02 19.01 -19.27
C CYS A 11 21.79 17.83 -18.72
N GLU A 12 22.77 18.09 -17.85
CA GLU A 12 23.29 17.05 -16.98
C GLU A 12 22.07 16.33 -16.39
N GLU A 13 22.04 15.01 -16.51
CA GLU A 13 20.99 14.19 -15.92
C GLU A 13 21.05 14.44 -14.40
N ALA A 14 20.21 15.35 -13.92
CA ALA A 14 20.05 15.58 -12.50
C ALA A 14 19.64 14.24 -11.90
N THR A 15 20.49 13.65 -11.07
CA THR A 15 20.20 12.38 -10.41
C THR A 15 19.15 12.62 -9.33
N ASP A 16 18.11 11.77 -9.28
CA ASP A 16 17.07 11.85 -8.23
C ASP A 16 17.83 11.62 -6.93
N PRO A 17 17.77 12.54 -5.95
CA PRO A 17 18.28 12.25 -4.62
C PRO A 17 17.34 11.22 -3.99
N TRP A 18 17.51 9.97 -4.40
CA TRP A 18 16.80 8.80 -3.94
C TRP A 18 17.80 7.92 -3.19
N GLU A 19 17.57 7.76 -1.90
CA GLU A 19 18.25 6.74 -1.13
C GLU A 19 17.22 5.77 -0.54
N PRO A 20 17.37 4.45 -0.73
CA PRO A 20 16.44 3.51 -0.14
C PRO A 20 16.55 3.51 1.39
N ILE A 21 15.42 3.21 2.01
CA ILE A 21 15.30 2.70 3.38
C ILE A 21 14.71 1.29 3.29
N PHE A 22 15.31 0.36 4.01
CA PHE A 22 14.91 -1.04 4.06
C PHE A 22 14.23 -1.33 5.39
N ILE A 23 13.03 -1.93 5.33
CA ILE A 23 12.34 -2.43 6.51
C ILE A 23 12.44 -3.94 6.51
N VAL A 24 12.97 -4.47 7.60
CA VAL A 24 13.52 -5.81 7.69
C VAL A 24 12.74 -6.65 8.68
N HIS A 25 12.48 -7.89 8.29
CA HIS A 25 11.87 -8.89 9.17
C HIS A 25 12.93 -9.41 10.16
N PRO A 26 12.67 -9.38 11.48
CA PRO A 26 13.69 -9.65 12.50
C PRO A 26 14.23 -11.08 12.49
N ILE A 27 13.43 -12.08 12.13
CA ILE A 27 13.88 -13.48 12.06
C ILE A 27 14.54 -13.83 10.73
N HIS A 28 14.08 -13.25 9.64
CA HIS A 28 14.51 -13.65 8.30
C HIS A 28 15.68 -12.79 7.79
N ASP A 29 15.98 -11.70 8.50
CA ASP A 29 16.95 -10.65 8.17
C ASP A 29 16.86 -10.17 6.70
N CYS A 30 15.65 -10.20 6.16
CA CYS A 30 15.38 -9.81 4.78
C CYS A 30 14.47 -8.57 4.73
N PRO A 31 14.70 -7.65 3.78
CA PRO A 31 13.81 -6.53 3.58
C PRO A 31 12.49 -6.98 2.96
N PHE A 32 11.37 -6.54 3.55
CA PHE A 32 10.03 -6.75 2.99
C PHE A 32 9.41 -5.44 2.47
N LEU A 33 10.05 -4.29 2.75
CA LEU A 33 9.75 -3.01 2.11
C LEU A 33 11.04 -2.27 1.77
N SER A 34 11.05 -1.63 0.61
CA SER A 34 12.08 -0.67 0.18
C SER A 34 11.38 0.62 -0.27
N LEU A 35 11.65 1.71 0.45
CA LEU A 35 11.04 3.01 0.19
C LEU A 35 12.13 4.06 -0.07
N GLY A 36 11.82 5.08 -0.86
CA GLY A 36 12.74 6.18 -1.17
C GLY A 36 12.67 7.29 -0.13
N ARG A 37 13.81 7.59 0.48
CA ARG A 37 14.04 8.80 1.30
C ARG A 37 14.34 9.96 0.36
N ARG A 38 13.64 11.08 0.53
CA ARG A 38 13.74 12.28 -0.34
C ARG A 38 13.67 13.60 0.42
N GLN A 39 13.25 13.59 1.69
CA GLN A 39 13.17 14.80 2.50
C GLN A 39 14.56 15.17 3.02
N LYS A 40 15.08 16.34 2.62
CA LYS A 40 16.37 16.83 3.12
C LYS A 40 16.28 17.14 4.60
N VAL A 41 17.22 16.59 5.37
CA VAL A 41 17.41 16.81 6.81
C VAL A 41 18.85 17.26 7.01
N ILE A 42 19.05 18.32 7.80
CA ILE A 42 20.39 18.75 8.20
C ILE A 42 20.60 18.24 9.62
N GLU A 43 21.41 17.19 9.76
CA GLU A 43 21.75 16.61 11.05
C GLU A 43 23.27 16.71 11.24
N THR A 44 23.72 17.35 12.31
CA THR A 44 25.16 17.51 12.62
C THR A 44 25.98 18.11 11.45
N ASP A 45 25.45 19.16 10.82
CA ASP A 45 26.01 19.83 9.63
C ASP A 45 26.18 18.93 8.39
N LYS A 46 25.56 17.74 8.37
CA LYS A 46 25.49 16.86 7.21
C LYS A 46 24.06 16.83 6.67
N GLU A 47 23.95 17.05 5.37
CA GLU A 47 22.70 16.85 4.65
C GLU A 47 22.47 15.35 4.45
N GLN A 48 21.32 14.86 4.90
CA GLN A 48 20.86 13.50 4.73
C GLN A 48 19.44 13.50 4.19
N LEU A 49 19.02 12.39 3.59
CA LEU A 49 17.64 12.19 3.16
C LEU A 49 16.88 11.40 4.21
N GLY A 50 15.66 11.84 4.50
CA GLY A 50 14.73 11.20 5.41
C GLY A 50 13.43 10.79 4.72
N ILE A 51 12.61 10.05 5.46
CA ILE A 51 11.22 9.71 5.14
C ILE A 51 10.37 9.85 6.40
N PRO A 52 9.11 10.32 6.34
CA PRO A 52 8.27 10.41 7.54
C PRO A 52 8.10 9.06 8.24
N HIS A 53 8.40 9.00 9.54
CA HIS A 53 8.31 7.77 10.33
C HIS A 53 6.90 7.17 10.29
N TRP A 54 5.86 8.00 10.42
CA TRP A 54 4.48 7.55 10.34
C TRP A 54 4.14 6.89 9.00
N PHE A 55 4.73 7.35 7.88
CA PHE A 55 4.48 6.80 6.55
C PHE A 55 4.98 5.35 6.47
N VAL A 56 6.16 5.10 7.05
CA VAL A 56 6.75 3.76 7.13
C VAL A 56 5.94 2.86 8.06
N LEU A 57 5.48 3.37 9.21
CA LEU A 57 4.63 2.59 10.13
C LEU A 57 3.29 2.23 9.49
N ASP A 58 2.65 3.16 8.77
CA ASP A 58 1.41 2.89 8.05
C ASP A 58 1.65 1.86 6.92
N ALA A 59 2.81 1.89 6.25
CA ALA A 59 3.17 0.89 5.26
C ALA A 59 3.32 -0.51 5.90
N CYS A 60 3.98 -0.59 7.06
CA CYS A 60 4.10 -1.83 7.81
C CYS A 60 2.74 -2.32 8.32
N LEU A 61 1.85 -1.41 8.73
CA LEU A 61 0.46 -1.72 9.11
C LEU A 61 -0.29 -2.43 7.99
N VAL A 62 -0.10 -2.02 6.74
CA VAL A 62 -0.73 -2.67 5.59
C VAL A 62 -0.19 -4.08 5.38
N VAL A 63 1.14 -4.22 5.32
CA VAL A 63 1.76 -5.47 4.83
C VAL A 63 2.03 -6.49 5.93
N ALA A 64 2.12 -6.09 7.19
CA ALA A 64 2.51 -6.98 8.29
C ALA A 64 1.58 -6.86 9.52
N GLY A 65 1.04 -5.68 9.80
CA GLY A 65 0.17 -5.42 10.95
C GLY A 65 0.70 -4.33 11.88
N ARG A 66 0.08 -4.18 13.07
CA ARG A 66 0.47 -3.13 14.03
C ARG A 66 1.77 -3.47 14.73
N GLY A 67 2.68 -2.49 14.80
CA GLY A 67 4.02 -2.69 15.34
C GLY A 67 4.81 -1.41 15.49
N PHE A 68 6.12 -1.56 15.65
CA PHE A 68 7.07 -0.47 15.77
C PHE A 68 8.40 -0.79 15.07
N LEU A 69 9.19 0.25 14.79
CA LEU A 69 10.53 0.12 14.21
C LEU A 69 11.60 0.15 15.29
N SER A 70 12.70 -0.56 15.05
CA SER A 70 13.93 -0.56 15.82
C SER A 70 15.13 -0.27 14.92
N SER A 71 16.15 0.42 15.43
CA SER A 71 17.45 0.55 14.75
C SER A 71 18.39 -0.63 15.02
N THR A 72 17.98 -1.61 15.82
CA THR A 72 18.72 -2.84 16.09
C THR A 72 17.89 -4.07 15.68
N PRO A 73 18.51 -5.24 15.44
CA PRO A 73 17.81 -6.51 15.20
C PRO A 73 16.99 -7.04 16.40
N ASP A 74 16.87 -6.26 17.47
CA ASP A 74 16.13 -6.59 18.67
C ASP A 74 15.13 -5.47 19.00
N ARG A 75 14.33 -5.71 20.04
CA ARG A 75 13.27 -4.78 20.48
C ARG A 75 13.78 -3.67 21.39
N SER A 76 15.09 -3.64 21.70
CA SER A 76 15.65 -2.75 22.73
C SER A 76 15.73 -1.30 22.27
N ASN A 77 15.99 -1.07 20.98
CA ASN A 77 16.21 0.26 20.43
C ASN A 77 15.00 0.75 19.60
N ARG A 78 13.81 0.68 20.23
CA ARG A 78 12.57 1.16 19.64
C ARG A 78 12.71 2.64 19.23
N ILE A 79 12.44 2.90 17.97
CA ILE A 79 12.41 4.26 17.42
C ILE A 79 11.14 4.96 17.92
N SER A 80 11.36 6.04 18.66
CA SER A 80 10.31 7.01 19.01
C SER A 80 10.68 8.33 18.38
N THR A 81 9.86 8.78 17.44
CA THR A 81 9.97 10.12 16.88
C THR A 81 8.74 10.92 17.24
N GLU A 82 8.85 12.25 17.15
CA GLU A 82 7.70 13.12 17.10
C GLU A 82 6.81 12.77 15.88
N GLU A 83 5.57 13.29 15.86
CA GLU A 83 4.55 12.96 14.86
C GLU A 83 5.02 13.16 13.41
N ASN A 84 5.92 14.13 13.17
CA ASN A 84 6.50 14.41 11.84
C ASN A 84 8.00 14.11 11.78
N GLY A 85 8.50 13.27 12.68
CA GLY A 85 9.90 12.86 12.66
C GLY A 85 10.25 12.10 11.39
N LEU A 86 11.49 12.27 10.94
CA LEU A 86 12.02 11.65 9.73
C LEU A 86 12.98 10.52 10.11
N LEU A 87 12.87 9.40 9.43
CA LEU A 87 13.84 8.31 9.50
C LEU A 87 14.96 8.57 8.50
N THR A 88 16.18 8.72 9.00
CA THR A 88 17.39 8.98 8.21
C THR A 88 18.27 7.74 8.04
N GLY A 89 18.00 6.66 8.78
CA GLY A 89 18.70 5.39 8.67
C GLY A 89 18.39 4.65 7.37
N ARG A 90 19.31 3.76 6.98
CA ARG A 90 19.17 2.92 5.78
C ARG A 90 18.41 1.61 6.03
N LYS A 91 18.45 1.09 7.26
CA LYS A 91 17.86 -0.21 7.65
C LYS A 91 17.16 -0.05 9.00
N TYR A 92 15.96 -0.59 9.11
CA TYR A 92 15.20 -0.69 10.35
C TYR A 92 14.54 -2.07 10.45
N TRP A 93 14.42 -2.59 11.66
CA TRP A 93 13.72 -3.85 11.92
C TRP A 93 12.32 -3.55 12.43
N PHE A 94 11.33 -4.28 11.92
CA PHE A 94 9.94 -4.11 12.33
C PHE A 94 9.53 -5.22 13.29
N PHE A 95 8.81 -4.86 14.35
CA PHE A 95 8.32 -5.79 15.36
C PHE A 95 6.84 -5.56 15.60
N LEU A 96 6.05 -6.63 15.65
CA LEU A 96 4.65 -6.54 16.03
C LEU A 96 4.47 -6.21 17.52
N GLU A 97 3.30 -5.64 17.85
CA GLU A 97 2.94 -5.31 19.24
C GLU A 97 2.60 -6.55 20.08
N ASP A 98 2.16 -7.64 19.47
CA ASP A 98 1.69 -8.87 20.13
C ASP A 98 2.78 -9.93 20.35
N ASP A 99 4.04 -9.52 20.27
CA ASP A 99 5.25 -10.34 20.47
C ASP A 99 5.44 -11.48 19.46
N ASP A 100 4.63 -11.56 18.40
CA ASP A 100 4.90 -12.49 17.29
C ASP A 100 6.10 -11.98 16.47
N SER A 101 7.16 -12.78 16.47
CA SER A 101 8.41 -12.49 15.77
C SER A 101 8.49 -13.12 14.38
N ASP A 102 7.65 -14.10 14.04
CA ASP A 102 7.65 -14.84 12.75
C ASP A 102 6.39 -14.56 11.93
N TYR A 103 6.13 -13.26 11.72
CA TYR A 103 4.88 -12.79 11.11
C TYR A 103 4.90 -12.85 9.59
N VAL A 104 3.71 -13.03 9.00
CA VAL A 104 3.55 -13.13 7.54
C VAL A 104 3.52 -11.72 6.93
N ILE A 105 4.20 -11.57 5.79
CA ILE A 105 4.11 -10.37 4.95
C ILE A 105 3.04 -10.60 3.87
N CYS A 106 2.05 -9.73 3.82
CA CYS A 106 1.04 -9.66 2.76
C CYS A 106 1.64 -8.99 1.51
N THR A 107 1.85 -9.79 0.46
CA THR A 107 2.38 -9.34 -0.83
C THR A 107 1.33 -9.41 -1.95
N ASP A 108 0.17 -10.03 -1.72
CA ASP A 108 -0.94 -10.03 -2.66
C ASP A 108 -2.10 -9.17 -2.13
N PHE A 109 -2.44 -8.12 -2.88
CA PHE A 109 -3.56 -7.25 -2.55
C PHE A 109 -4.91 -7.98 -2.55
N MET A 110 -5.06 -9.06 -3.34
CA MET A 110 -6.28 -9.90 -3.29
C MET A 110 -6.44 -10.63 -1.96
N GLU A 111 -5.34 -10.95 -1.28
CA GLU A 111 -5.34 -11.59 0.04
C GLU A 111 -5.36 -10.57 1.20
N TRP A 112 -5.05 -9.30 0.90
CA TRP A 112 -5.10 -8.25 1.89
C TRP A 112 -6.52 -8.04 2.42
N THR A 113 -6.68 -8.14 3.74
CA THR A 113 -7.96 -7.86 4.41
C THR A 113 -8.02 -6.38 4.81
N PRO A 114 -8.95 -5.60 4.25
CA PRO A 114 -9.02 -4.18 4.55
C PRO A 114 -9.38 -3.91 6.01
N LEU A 115 -8.67 -2.97 6.63
CA LEU A 115 -8.91 -2.57 8.02
C LEU A 115 -10.30 -1.97 8.19
N PRO A 116 -11.07 -2.34 9.23
CA PRO A 116 -12.28 -1.61 9.58
C PRO A 116 -12.00 -0.10 9.69
N ARG A 117 -12.92 0.77 9.27
CA ARG A 117 -12.71 2.23 9.27
C ARG A 117 -12.15 2.79 10.59
N LYS A 118 -12.58 2.25 11.74
CA LYS A 118 -12.11 2.68 13.08
C LYS A 118 -10.63 2.37 13.36
N GLU A 119 -10.04 1.45 12.59
CA GLU A 119 -8.66 0.99 12.71
C GLU A 119 -7.73 1.65 11.70
N VAL A 120 -8.28 2.28 10.65
CA VAL A 120 -7.51 3.12 9.73
C VAL A 120 -6.94 4.31 10.51
N PRO A 121 -5.64 4.64 10.36
CA PRO A 121 -5.05 5.77 11.08
C PRO A 121 -5.82 7.07 10.80
N GLU A 122 -6.18 7.81 11.84
CA GLU A 122 -7.10 8.96 11.75
C GLU A 122 -6.64 10.01 10.73
N ARG A 123 -5.32 10.18 10.56
CA ARG A 123 -4.72 11.07 9.57
C ARG A 123 -5.18 10.80 8.14
N TRP A 124 -5.45 9.54 7.78
CA TRP A 124 -5.99 9.18 6.47
C TRP A 124 -7.47 9.52 6.32
N LEU A 125 -8.20 9.67 7.42
CA LEU A 125 -9.62 10.02 7.46
C LEU A 125 -9.87 11.52 7.69
N ALA A 126 -8.81 12.31 7.84
CA ALA A 126 -8.89 13.75 8.14
C ALA A 126 -9.69 14.52 7.09
N ILE A 127 -9.57 14.16 5.80
CA ILE A 127 -10.35 14.77 4.71
C ILE A 127 -11.87 14.61 4.91
N ASP A 128 -12.30 13.54 5.59
CA ASP A 128 -13.71 13.25 5.81
C ASP A 128 -14.31 14.07 6.96
N GLN A 129 -13.47 14.72 7.77
CA GLN A 129 -13.92 15.52 8.91
C GLN A 129 -14.64 16.81 8.47
N HIS A 130 -14.25 17.37 7.33
CA HIS A 130 -14.74 18.66 6.83
C HIS A 130 -15.89 18.54 5.82
N LYS A 131 -16.30 17.32 5.47
CA LYS A 131 -17.36 17.07 4.50
C LYS A 131 -18.72 17.44 5.08
N LYS A 132 -19.44 18.30 4.34
CA LYS A 132 -20.75 18.82 4.77
C LYS A 132 -21.92 18.00 4.26
N SER A 133 -21.73 17.24 3.19
CA SER A 133 -22.79 16.46 2.55
C SER A 133 -22.23 15.20 1.89
N ILE A 134 -23.06 14.16 1.83
CA ILE A 134 -22.78 12.98 1.01
C ILE A 134 -22.91 13.40 -0.47
N PRO A 135 -21.92 13.11 -1.33
CA PRO A 135 -22.07 13.33 -2.76
C PRO A 135 -23.30 12.59 -3.30
N ASN A 136 -24.10 13.27 -4.13
CA ASN A 136 -25.17 12.58 -4.85
C ASN A 136 -24.56 11.47 -5.71
N PRO A 137 -25.08 10.23 -5.66
CA PRO A 137 -24.63 9.18 -6.55
C PRO A 137 -24.90 9.62 -7.99
N LEU A 138 -23.95 9.35 -8.89
CA LEU A 138 -24.21 9.46 -10.32
C LEU A 138 -25.17 8.33 -10.72
N GLN A 139 -26.14 8.65 -11.57
CA GLN A 139 -27.12 7.69 -12.08
C GLN A 139 -26.69 7.05 -13.41
N GLU A 140 -25.39 7.12 -13.72
CA GLU A 140 -24.84 6.65 -14.98
C GLU A 140 -24.66 5.14 -15.00
N GLU A 141 -24.95 4.52 -16.16
CA GLU A 141 -24.91 3.06 -16.32
C GLU A 141 -23.52 2.55 -16.77
N SER A 142 -22.72 3.39 -17.44
CA SER A 142 -21.39 3.03 -17.96
C SER A 142 -20.25 3.83 -17.32
N PHE A 143 -19.02 3.30 -17.34
CA PHE A 143 -17.86 4.03 -16.81
C PHE A 143 -17.49 5.20 -17.72
N SER A 144 -17.72 5.09 -19.03
CA SER A 144 -17.50 6.17 -19.98
C SER A 144 -18.34 7.41 -19.64
N ASP A 145 -19.60 7.21 -19.22
CA ASP A 145 -20.50 8.28 -18.80
C ASP A 145 -20.06 8.86 -17.44
N ILE A 146 -19.70 8.01 -16.48
CA ILE A 146 -19.14 8.43 -15.18
C ILE A 146 -17.88 9.26 -15.37
N SER A 147 -16.95 8.78 -16.20
CA SER A 147 -15.68 9.43 -16.52
C SER A 147 -15.90 10.79 -17.16
N SER A 148 -16.82 10.88 -18.12
CA SER A 148 -17.21 12.15 -18.76
C SER A 148 -17.79 13.14 -17.75
N CYS A 149 -18.70 12.68 -16.89
CA CYS A 149 -19.31 13.51 -15.85
C CYS A 149 -18.27 14.02 -14.83
N ILE A 150 -17.40 13.13 -14.35
CA ILE A 150 -16.36 13.47 -13.37
C ILE A 150 -15.36 14.46 -13.97
N THR A 151 -14.87 14.19 -15.18
CA THR A 151 -13.91 15.04 -15.87
C THR A 151 -14.49 16.44 -16.14
N GLN A 152 -15.76 16.51 -16.55
CA GLN A 152 -16.48 17.79 -16.73
C GLN A 152 -16.68 18.56 -15.41
N LYS A 153 -16.88 17.83 -14.30
CA LYS A 153 -17.09 18.40 -12.97
C LYS A 153 -15.79 18.92 -12.36
N ASP A 154 -14.71 18.16 -12.44
CA ASP A 154 -13.42 18.50 -11.82
C ASP A 154 -12.63 19.51 -12.64
N ARG A 155 -12.67 19.39 -13.98
CA ARG A 155 -12.04 20.30 -14.96
C ARG A 155 -10.51 20.43 -14.90
N ILE A 156 -9.88 19.95 -13.84
CA ILE A 156 -8.43 20.01 -13.64
C ILE A 156 -7.91 18.68 -13.09
N CYS A 157 -6.63 18.41 -13.35
CA CYS A 157 -5.88 17.36 -12.66
C CYS A 157 -5.74 17.72 -11.18
N ALA A 158 -6.02 16.74 -10.31
CA ALA A 158 -5.95 16.91 -8.86
C ALA A 158 -4.55 17.32 -8.36
N LEU A 159 -3.47 16.94 -9.07
CA LEU A 159 -2.09 17.18 -8.65
C LEU A 159 -1.41 18.33 -9.42
N SER A 160 -1.41 18.28 -10.75
CA SER A 160 -0.75 19.30 -11.57
C SER A 160 -1.54 20.62 -11.59
N GLY A 161 -2.88 20.53 -11.61
CA GLY A 161 -3.80 21.65 -11.78
C GLY A 161 -4.06 22.05 -13.24
N VAL A 162 -3.52 21.31 -14.22
CA VAL A 162 -3.77 21.51 -15.65
C VAL A 162 -5.14 20.95 -16.03
N ASN A 163 -5.75 21.47 -17.09
CA ASN A 163 -7.09 21.13 -17.58
C ASN A 163 -7.11 20.45 -18.96
N GLU A 164 -5.96 20.02 -19.44
CA GLU A 164 -5.77 19.34 -20.73
C GLU A 164 -5.48 17.87 -20.48
N GLU A 165 -6.04 16.98 -21.31
CA GLU A 165 -5.81 15.53 -21.28
C GLU A 165 -5.96 14.91 -19.87
N ILE A 166 -7.05 15.28 -19.18
CA ILE A 166 -7.38 14.72 -17.87
C ILE A 166 -8.29 13.50 -18.02
N HIS A 167 -8.02 12.49 -17.20
CA HIS A 167 -8.70 11.20 -17.19
C HIS A 167 -9.28 10.92 -15.80
N ALA A 168 -10.46 10.30 -15.75
CA ALA A 168 -10.99 9.75 -14.51
C ALA A 168 -10.24 8.44 -14.19
N VAL A 169 -9.68 8.35 -12.98
CA VAL A 169 -8.81 7.26 -12.52
C VAL A 169 -9.34 6.73 -11.20
N HIS A 170 -9.52 5.41 -11.10
CA HIS A 170 -9.85 4.76 -9.84
C HIS A 170 -8.63 4.74 -8.91
N LEU A 171 -8.85 5.07 -7.64
CA LEU A 171 -7.84 4.91 -6.59
C LEU A 171 -7.56 3.43 -6.36
N ILE A 172 -8.58 2.59 -6.26
CA ILE A 172 -8.40 1.13 -6.24
C ILE A 172 -8.48 0.65 -7.68
N PRO A 173 -7.43 0.04 -8.25
CA PRO A 173 -7.43 -0.33 -9.67
C PRO A 173 -8.62 -1.22 -10.04
N GLN A 174 -9.16 -1.02 -11.23
CA GLN A 174 -10.38 -1.70 -11.68
C GLN A 174 -10.27 -3.22 -11.69
N MET A 175 -9.07 -3.77 -11.91
CA MET A 175 -8.81 -5.22 -11.83
C MET A 175 -9.14 -5.85 -10.47
N TYR A 176 -9.24 -5.03 -9.41
CA TYR A 176 -9.61 -5.47 -8.05
C TYR A 176 -11.10 -5.26 -7.74
N ALA A 177 -11.97 -5.11 -8.76
CA ALA A 177 -13.41 -4.92 -8.57
C ALA A 177 -14.05 -6.03 -7.73
N THR A 178 -13.66 -7.29 -7.93
CA THR A 178 -14.17 -8.44 -7.16
C THR A 178 -13.76 -8.34 -5.69
N TRP A 179 -12.50 -8.02 -5.40
CA TRP A 179 -12.00 -7.81 -4.04
C TRP A 179 -12.72 -6.63 -3.36
N TYR A 180 -12.93 -5.54 -4.09
CA TYR A 180 -13.62 -4.35 -3.59
C TYR A 180 -15.06 -4.67 -3.19
N HIS A 181 -15.75 -5.49 -4.01
CA HIS A 181 -17.11 -5.94 -3.75
C HIS A 181 -17.18 -6.92 -2.57
N SER A 182 -16.33 -7.95 -2.55
CA SER A 182 -16.35 -8.98 -1.52
C SER A 182 -16.08 -8.42 -0.12
N HIS A 183 -15.20 -7.41 -0.02
CA HIS A 183 -14.90 -6.73 1.23
C HIS A 183 -15.82 -5.54 1.53
N THR A 184 -16.82 -5.28 0.68
CA THR A 184 -17.80 -4.19 0.85
C THR A 184 -17.14 -2.83 1.09
N VAL A 185 -16.03 -2.53 0.40
CA VAL A 185 -15.20 -1.33 0.66
C VAL A 185 -16.01 -0.04 0.60
N PHE A 186 -16.99 0.04 -0.32
CA PHE A 186 -17.90 1.18 -0.46
C PHE A 186 -18.74 1.49 0.80
N LEU A 187 -18.92 0.52 1.72
CA LEU A 187 -19.57 0.73 3.02
C LEU A 187 -18.65 1.43 4.02
N GLN A 188 -17.33 1.30 3.86
CA GLN A 188 -16.33 1.96 4.72
C GLN A 188 -16.20 3.47 4.43
N PHE A 189 -16.77 3.93 3.31
CA PHE A 189 -16.80 5.34 2.90
C PHE A 189 -17.89 6.15 3.63
N ALA A 190 -18.81 5.50 4.33
CA ALA A 190 -19.93 6.17 4.95
C ALA A 190 -19.60 6.58 6.39
N ARG A 191 -19.53 7.90 6.65
CA ARG A 191 -19.70 8.44 8.02
C ARG A 191 -21.17 8.45 8.45
N PHE A 192 -22.09 8.42 7.48
CA PHE A 192 -23.53 8.53 7.68
C PHE A 192 -24.23 7.25 7.22
N PRO A 193 -25.14 6.65 8.02
CA PRO A 193 -25.82 5.40 7.71
C PRO A 193 -26.89 5.53 6.62
N SER A 194 -26.77 6.51 5.73
CA SER A 194 -27.71 6.65 4.63
C SER A 194 -27.57 5.45 3.70
N PRO A 195 -28.66 4.83 3.24
CA PRO A 195 -28.60 3.76 2.27
C PRO A 195 -28.06 4.35 0.96
N LEU A 196 -26.74 4.33 0.83
CA LEU A 196 -26.08 4.53 -0.44
C LEU A 196 -26.59 3.40 -1.33
N THR A 197 -27.45 3.75 -2.27
CA THR A 197 -27.64 2.94 -3.46
C THR A 197 -26.30 2.96 -4.19
N ALA A 198 -25.39 2.05 -3.80
CA ALA A 198 -24.32 1.65 -4.68
C ALA A 198 -24.96 1.35 -6.04
N PRO A 199 -24.34 1.74 -7.16
CA PRO A 199 -24.80 1.28 -8.47
C PRO A 199 -24.88 -0.24 -8.37
N LYS A 200 -26.09 -0.82 -8.39
CA LYS A 200 -26.31 -2.23 -8.02
C LYS A 200 -25.45 -3.19 -8.86
N ALA A 201 -25.00 -2.76 -10.02
CA ALA A 201 -24.17 -3.53 -10.94
C ALA A 201 -22.65 -3.26 -10.82
N ARG A 202 -22.19 -2.10 -10.29
CA ARG A 202 -20.76 -1.68 -10.39
C ARG A 202 -20.25 -0.90 -9.16
N PRO A 203 -20.04 -1.55 -8.01
CA PRO A 203 -19.60 -0.88 -6.79
C PRO A 203 -18.21 -0.23 -6.89
N ILE A 204 -17.32 -0.76 -7.73
CA ILE A 204 -15.98 -0.19 -7.97
C ILE A 204 -16.07 1.19 -8.62
N ASP A 205 -17.13 1.49 -9.38
CA ASP A 205 -17.30 2.78 -10.07
C ASP A 205 -17.89 3.88 -9.17
N ASP A 206 -17.72 3.73 -7.85
CA ASP A 206 -18.10 4.73 -6.87
C ASP A 206 -17.26 6.00 -7.04
N ILE A 207 -17.93 7.13 -7.33
CA ILE A 207 -17.28 8.43 -7.55
C ILE A 207 -16.40 8.90 -6.39
N ARG A 208 -16.61 8.36 -5.17
CA ARG A 208 -15.82 8.67 -3.97
C ARG A 208 -14.40 8.10 -4.02
N GLN A 209 -14.13 7.19 -4.96
CA GLN A 209 -12.81 6.61 -5.20
C GLN A 209 -12.25 6.93 -6.58
N ILE A 210 -12.86 7.85 -7.34
CA ILE A 210 -12.43 8.22 -8.70
C ILE A 210 -11.94 9.67 -8.72
N ILE A 211 -10.68 9.87 -9.07
CA ILE A 211 -9.97 11.17 -9.16
C ILE A 211 -9.67 11.54 -10.62
N THR A 212 -9.35 12.81 -10.91
CA THR A 212 -8.88 13.23 -12.23
C THR A 212 -7.37 13.45 -12.27
N LEU A 213 -6.69 12.82 -13.23
CA LEU A 213 -5.23 12.94 -13.43
C LEU A 213 -4.88 13.11 -14.91
N GLU A 214 -3.72 13.72 -15.18
CA GLU A 214 -3.09 13.68 -16.52
C GLU A 214 -2.52 12.27 -16.79
N SER A 215 -2.35 11.89 -18.06
CA SER A 215 -1.85 10.58 -18.47
C SER A 215 -0.56 10.16 -17.76
N GLY A 216 0.48 10.99 -17.76
CA GLY A 216 1.75 10.63 -17.12
C GLY A 216 1.65 10.44 -15.59
N LEU A 217 0.72 11.16 -14.94
CA LEU A 217 0.43 11.01 -13.52
C LEU A 217 -0.42 9.76 -13.23
N ARG A 218 -1.36 9.43 -14.11
CA ARG A 218 -2.11 8.18 -14.08
C ARG A 218 -1.14 6.99 -14.19
N ASP A 219 -0.28 6.97 -15.21
CA ASP A 219 0.68 5.88 -15.43
C ASP A 219 1.61 5.70 -14.22
N SER A 220 2.05 6.83 -13.63
CA SER A 220 2.89 6.83 -12.44
C SER A 220 2.15 6.48 -11.15
N MET A 221 0.82 6.59 -11.14
CA MET A 221 0.01 6.07 -10.05
C MET A 221 -0.15 4.56 -10.24
N ASP A 222 -0.59 4.11 -11.40
CA ASP A 222 -0.87 2.71 -11.78
C ASP A 222 0.35 1.79 -11.75
N ARG A 223 1.55 2.36 -11.87
CA ARG A 223 2.77 1.73 -11.39
C ARG A 223 3.05 2.36 -10.02
N PRO A 224 2.99 1.66 -8.88
CA PRO A 224 2.87 2.24 -7.53
C PRO A 224 4.07 3.12 -7.13
N SER A 225 4.15 4.33 -7.66
CA SER A 225 5.33 5.20 -7.53
C SER A 225 5.14 6.25 -6.48
N PHE A 226 3.89 6.71 -6.40
CA PHE A 226 3.45 7.69 -5.45
C PHE A 226 2.02 7.40 -5.02
N VAL A 227 1.67 7.96 -3.87
CA VAL A 227 0.30 7.98 -3.34
C VAL A 227 -0.06 9.40 -2.94
N PHE A 228 -1.35 9.64 -2.72
CA PHE A 228 -1.80 10.84 -2.02
C PHE A 228 -1.88 10.56 -0.53
N ALA A 229 -0.91 11.07 0.22
CA ALA A 229 -0.75 10.77 1.64
C ALA A 229 -0.98 12.02 2.50
N PRO A 230 -1.52 11.86 3.73
CA PRO A 230 -1.68 12.97 4.64
C PRO A 230 -0.30 13.50 5.07
N PHE A 231 -0.11 14.82 5.08
CA PHE A 231 1.09 15.45 5.60
C PHE A 231 0.72 16.79 6.24
N GLY A 232 0.78 16.85 7.57
CA GLY A 232 0.20 17.96 8.33
C GLY A 232 -1.32 18.02 8.17
N ASP A 233 -1.85 19.18 7.77
CA ASP A 233 -3.28 19.45 7.58
C ASP A 233 -3.79 19.19 6.15
N LYS A 234 -2.93 18.64 5.27
CA LYS A 234 -3.18 18.52 3.83
C LYS A 234 -2.83 17.13 3.32
N TYR A 235 -3.25 16.84 2.10
CA TYR A 235 -2.78 15.68 1.34
C TYR A 235 -1.75 16.13 0.32
N THR A 236 -0.68 15.35 0.21
CA THR A 236 0.43 15.61 -0.71
C THR A 236 0.69 14.39 -1.58
N ALA A 237 1.26 14.59 -2.77
CA ALA A 237 1.76 13.49 -3.58
C ALA A 237 3.10 13.02 -3.02
N PHE A 238 3.12 11.82 -2.45
CA PHE A 238 4.29 11.23 -1.83
C PHE A 238 4.91 10.18 -2.74
N PHE A 239 5.99 10.53 -3.44
CA PHE A 239 6.77 9.59 -4.26
C PHE A 239 7.70 8.77 -3.38
N PHE A 240 7.50 7.45 -3.36
CA PHE A 240 8.28 6.51 -2.54
C PHE A 240 9.05 5.48 -3.40
N ALA A 241 8.70 5.25 -4.66
CA ALA A 241 9.47 4.35 -5.54
C ALA A 241 10.50 5.11 -6.40
N PRO A 242 11.50 4.43 -7.00
CA PRO A 242 12.36 5.02 -8.04
C PRO A 242 11.54 5.46 -9.26
N ARG A 243 11.69 6.72 -9.71
CA ARG A 243 11.00 7.26 -10.89
C ARG A 243 11.82 8.31 -11.63
N ASN A 244 11.30 8.74 -12.78
CA ASN A 244 11.87 9.86 -13.54
C ASN A 244 11.95 11.11 -12.65
N ILE A 245 13.17 11.64 -12.54
CA ILE A 245 13.53 12.80 -11.71
C ILE A 245 12.59 13.98 -11.93
N SER A 246 12.23 14.28 -13.18
CA SER A 246 11.41 15.44 -13.52
C SER A 246 10.02 15.41 -12.89
N MET A 247 9.46 14.21 -12.66
CA MET A 247 8.17 14.07 -11.99
C MET A 247 8.33 14.23 -10.48
N VAL A 248 9.37 13.61 -9.91
CA VAL A 248 9.65 13.70 -8.48
C VAL A 248 9.93 15.14 -8.07
N GLU A 249 10.81 15.86 -8.77
CA GLU A 249 11.13 17.27 -8.50
C GLU A 249 9.88 18.17 -8.56
N ARG A 250 8.98 17.90 -9.50
CA ARG A 250 7.80 18.73 -9.72
C ARG A 250 6.67 18.45 -8.72
N TYR A 251 6.53 17.20 -8.29
CA TYR A 251 5.31 16.73 -7.65
C TYR A 251 5.52 16.09 -6.28
N HIS A 252 6.71 15.65 -5.89
CA HIS A 252 6.95 15.12 -4.55
C HIS A 252 6.64 16.19 -3.50
N MET A 253 5.85 15.82 -2.49
CA MET A 253 5.35 16.70 -1.42
C MET A 253 4.47 17.87 -1.91
N ARG A 254 4.03 17.86 -3.18
CA ARG A 254 3.10 18.87 -3.68
C ARG A 254 1.70 18.62 -3.11
N ASN A 255 1.07 19.68 -2.60
CA ASN A 255 -0.31 19.65 -2.15
C ASN A 255 -1.27 19.26 -3.28
N VAL A 256 -2.15 18.31 -2.98
CA VAL A 256 -3.16 17.79 -3.91
C VAL A 256 -4.47 18.54 -3.70
N ARG A 257 -5.15 18.87 -4.78
CA ARG A 257 -6.49 19.45 -4.78
C ARG A 257 -7.51 18.33 -4.92
N LEU A 258 -7.76 17.62 -3.82
CA LEU A 258 -8.71 16.52 -3.81
C LEU A 258 -10.15 17.04 -3.92
N PRO A 259 -10.97 16.53 -4.87
CA PRO A 259 -12.39 16.85 -4.91
C PRO A 259 -13.11 16.45 -3.61
N GLU A 260 -14.10 17.23 -3.17
CA GLU A 260 -14.83 17.01 -1.90
C GLU A 260 -15.45 15.60 -1.79
N ARG A 261 -15.73 14.95 -2.93
CA ARG A 261 -16.27 13.59 -2.96
C ARG A 261 -15.28 12.50 -2.55
N ILE A 262 -13.98 12.74 -2.64
CA ILE A 262 -12.97 11.70 -2.41
C ILE A 262 -12.89 11.34 -0.94
N GLU A 263 -13.01 10.06 -0.62
CA GLU A 263 -12.97 9.54 0.76
C GLU A 263 -11.56 9.19 1.21
N GLY A 264 -11.24 9.53 2.46
CA GLY A 264 -9.96 9.23 3.08
C GLY A 264 -9.64 7.73 3.08
N TYR A 265 -10.68 6.91 3.28
CA TYR A 265 -10.56 5.45 3.21
C TYR A 265 -10.15 4.96 1.81
N ALA A 266 -10.61 5.61 0.73
CA ALA A 266 -10.21 5.24 -0.63
C ALA A 266 -8.71 5.54 -0.87
N LEU A 267 -8.21 6.64 -0.31
CA LEU A 267 -6.79 7.00 -0.35
C LEU A 267 -5.95 5.98 0.44
N PHE A 268 -6.41 5.55 1.61
CA PHE A 268 -5.75 4.50 2.39
C PHE A 268 -5.76 3.16 1.66
N ALA A 269 -6.86 2.78 0.99
CA ALA A 269 -6.91 1.57 0.19
C ALA A 269 -5.97 1.62 -1.04
N ARG A 270 -5.82 2.78 -1.70
CA ARG A 270 -4.77 2.99 -2.72
C ARG A 270 -3.39 2.77 -2.13
N PHE A 271 -3.14 3.36 -0.97
CA PHE A 271 -1.87 3.21 -0.26
C PHE A 271 -1.60 1.74 0.06
N ALA A 272 -2.61 1.01 0.54
CA ALA A 272 -2.50 -0.41 0.82
C ALA A 272 -2.10 -1.21 -0.44
N TRP A 273 -2.81 -1.01 -1.55
CA TRP A 273 -2.47 -1.62 -2.84
C TRP A 273 -1.02 -1.32 -3.22
N ALA A 274 -0.61 -0.05 -3.15
CA ALA A 274 0.74 0.35 -3.52
C ALA A 274 1.81 -0.32 -2.65
N MET A 275 1.60 -0.41 -1.33
CA MET A 275 2.56 -1.03 -0.40
C MET A 275 2.63 -2.55 -0.62
N THR A 276 1.50 -3.22 -0.86
CA THR A 276 1.50 -4.67 -1.18
C THR A 276 2.24 -4.95 -2.49
N THR A 277 2.04 -4.12 -3.53
CA THR A 277 2.70 -4.30 -4.83
C THR A 277 4.21 -4.10 -4.74
N ILE A 278 4.71 -3.10 -3.99
CA ILE A 278 6.16 -2.94 -3.83
C ILE A 278 6.77 -4.03 -2.94
N ALA A 279 6.03 -4.56 -1.97
CA ALA A 279 6.48 -5.68 -1.15
C ALA A 279 6.62 -6.96 -2.01
N PHE A 280 5.69 -7.17 -2.95
CA PHE A 280 5.77 -8.28 -3.92
C PHE A 280 6.97 -8.18 -4.87
N ALA A 281 7.34 -6.96 -5.27
CA ALA A 281 8.44 -6.73 -6.21
C ALA A 281 9.83 -6.99 -5.61
N LEU A 282 9.94 -7.11 -4.29
CA LEU A 282 11.20 -7.50 -3.66
C LEU A 282 11.46 -8.98 -3.89
N PRO A 283 12.73 -9.39 -4.05
CA PRO A 283 13.08 -10.78 -4.30
C PRO A 283 12.38 -11.70 -3.29
N PRO A 284 11.67 -12.74 -3.76
CA PRO A 284 10.99 -13.65 -2.86
C PRO A 284 12.02 -14.25 -1.92
N ASN A 285 11.75 -14.14 -0.61
CA ASN A 285 12.45 -14.93 0.37
C ASN A 285 12.45 -16.39 -0.08
N ILE A 286 13.64 -17.00 -0.17
CA ILE A 286 13.83 -18.42 -0.54
C ILE A 286 13.08 -19.38 0.42
N VAL A 287 12.44 -18.87 1.48
CA VAL A 287 11.68 -19.66 2.44
C VAL A 287 10.21 -19.78 2.00
N ASN A 288 9.99 -20.48 0.89
CA ASN A 288 8.73 -21.18 0.63
C ASN A 288 8.50 -22.24 1.71
N ARG A 289 7.99 -21.87 2.89
CA ARG A 289 7.28 -22.84 3.73
C ARG A 289 5.91 -23.05 3.12
N LYS A 290 5.82 -24.02 2.20
CA LYS A 290 4.57 -24.75 1.95
C LYS A 290 3.99 -25.11 3.31
N ARG A 291 2.98 -24.36 3.78
CA ARG A 291 2.06 -24.87 4.79
C ARG A 291 1.48 -26.13 4.18
N LYS A 292 1.97 -27.28 4.65
CA LYS A 292 1.39 -28.58 4.36
C LYS A 292 -0.03 -28.46 4.89
N CYS A 293 -0.98 -28.30 3.98
CA CYS A 293 -2.41 -28.35 4.28
C CYS A 293 -2.66 -29.74 4.87
N SER A 294 -2.62 -29.83 6.20
CA SER A 294 -3.21 -30.96 6.89
C SER A 294 -4.71 -30.72 6.84
N ASP A 295 -5.37 -31.48 5.96
CA ASP A 295 -6.81 -31.67 5.99
C ASP A 295 -7.24 -31.94 7.44
N THR A 296 -7.88 -30.96 8.06
CA THR A 296 -8.85 -31.23 9.11
C THR A 296 -9.91 -30.15 9.04
N SER A 297 -11.12 -30.62 8.76
CA SER A 297 -12.31 -29.82 8.61
C SER A 297 -12.67 -29.03 9.87
N ASN A 298 -13.42 -27.95 9.63
CA ASN A 298 -14.19 -27.14 10.60
C ASN A 298 -13.40 -26.20 11.50
N GLN A 299 -13.15 -24.98 11.02
CA GLN A 299 -13.20 -23.79 11.87
C GLN A 299 -13.98 -22.67 11.18
N GLN A 300 -15.07 -22.26 11.83
CA GLN A 300 -15.84 -21.06 11.53
C GLN A 300 -15.04 -19.79 11.90
N PRO A 301 -15.29 -18.64 11.26
CA PRO A 301 -14.59 -17.39 11.53
C PRO A 301 -14.84 -16.88 12.95
N LEU A 302 -13.75 -16.52 13.62
CA LEU A 302 -13.66 -16.16 15.03
C LEU A 302 -13.96 -14.67 15.23
N TYR A 303 -15.25 -14.31 15.13
CA TYR A 303 -15.78 -13.06 15.68
C TYR A 303 -17.22 -13.29 16.17
N GLN A 304 -17.38 -13.99 17.30
CA GLN A 304 -18.55 -13.90 18.18
C GLN A 304 -18.35 -14.78 19.42
N ARG A 305 -17.77 -14.22 20.50
CA ARG A 305 -18.18 -14.60 21.87
C ARG A 305 -17.73 -13.58 22.91
N LEU A 306 -18.54 -12.54 23.05
CA LEU A 306 -18.65 -11.78 24.28
C LEU A 306 -20.04 -12.07 24.85
N LYS A 307 -20.07 -12.44 26.14
CA LYS A 307 -21.22 -12.79 27.01
C LYS A 307 -21.78 -14.21 26.88
N THR A 308 -21.47 -15.05 27.87
CA THR A 308 -22.48 -15.48 28.86
C THR A 308 -21.81 -16.03 30.12
N GLU A 309 -22.20 -15.50 31.27
CA GLU A 309 -21.93 -16.04 32.62
C GLU A 309 -22.75 -17.31 32.86
N GLY A 310 -22.27 -18.20 33.73
CA GLY A 310 -23.03 -19.34 34.24
C GLY A 310 -22.18 -20.35 35.02
N ASP A 311 -22.38 -20.37 36.33
CA ASP A 311 -21.87 -21.21 37.42
C ASP A 311 -21.49 -22.69 37.17
N GLY A 312 -20.56 -23.20 37.99
CA GLY A 312 -19.93 -24.54 37.99
C GLY A 312 -20.77 -25.70 38.57
N PRO A 313 -20.25 -26.66 39.39
CA PRO A 313 -18.87 -27.03 39.73
C PRO A 313 -18.57 -28.56 39.55
N THR A 314 -17.41 -29.00 40.07
CA THR A 314 -17.05 -30.33 40.64
C THR A 314 -15.98 -31.23 39.97
N THR A 315 -14.87 -31.35 40.72
CA THR A 315 -14.10 -32.55 41.17
C THR A 315 -13.35 -33.42 40.16
N GLY A 316 -12.08 -33.71 40.50
CA GLY A 316 -11.38 -34.90 40.06
C GLY A 316 -9.86 -34.83 40.24
N ASP A 317 -9.37 -35.41 41.34
CA ASP A 317 -7.96 -35.65 41.66
C ASP A 317 -7.19 -36.39 40.55
N SER A 318 -5.88 -36.14 40.41
CA SER A 318 -4.86 -37.19 40.59
C SER A 318 -3.41 -36.73 40.39
N ASP A 319 -2.60 -37.35 41.24
CA ASP A 319 -1.17 -37.31 41.51
C ASP A 319 -0.22 -37.73 40.37
N GLY A 320 1.06 -37.37 40.56
CA GLY A 320 2.25 -38.02 39.98
C GLY A 320 2.96 -37.17 38.92
N GLY A 321 4.20 -36.70 39.04
CA GLY A 321 5.36 -37.23 39.73
C GLY A 321 6.37 -37.73 38.68
N GLY A 322 7.53 -37.07 38.51
CA GLY A 322 8.63 -37.66 37.73
C GLY A 322 9.65 -36.71 37.06
N ARG A 323 10.71 -36.40 37.81
CA ARG A 323 12.14 -36.34 37.44
C ARG A 323 12.59 -36.00 35.99
N ALA A 324 13.36 -34.90 35.92
CA ALA A 324 14.77 -34.80 35.50
C ALA A 324 15.30 -35.67 34.34
N SER A 325 15.86 -35.02 33.31
CA SER A 325 17.25 -35.18 32.84
C SER A 325 17.63 -34.11 31.81
N GLN A 326 18.78 -33.46 32.01
CA GLN A 326 19.56 -32.75 30.99
C GLN A 326 20.18 -33.76 30.01
N PRO A 327 20.60 -33.33 28.81
CA PRO A 327 22.05 -33.13 28.64
C PRO A 327 22.44 -31.91 27.80
N SER A 328 23.66 -31.47 28.10
CA SER A 328 24.56 -30.51 27.46
C SER A 328 25.17 -31.01 26.15
N PHE A 329 25.34 -30.13 25.16
CA PHE A 329 26.34 -30.15 24.07
C PHE A 329 26.50 -28.68 23.60
N GLU A 330 27.63 -27.99 23.85
CA GLU A 330 28.81 -27.85 22.95
C GLU A 330 28.35 -27.33 21.57
N ASP A 331 28.39 -26.03 21.24
CA ASP A 331 29.44 -24.99 21.25
C ASP A 331 30.57 -25.26 20.24
N GLU A 332 30.29 -25.03 18.95
CA GLU A 332 31.30 -24.74 17.92
C GLU A 332 30.77 -23.65 16.97
N SER A 333 31.46 -22.52 17.04
CA SER A 333 31.37 -21.31 16.24
C SER A 333 32.20 -21.44 14.97
N ASP A 334 31.66 -21.04 13.82
CA ASP A 334 32.44 -20.56 12.68
C ASP A 334 31.71 -19.35 12.08
N ASP A 335 32.30 -18.18 12.32
CA ASP A 335 31.92 -16.88 11.79
C ASP A 335 32.45 -16.75 10.35
N ASP A 336 31.56 -16.72 9.37
CA ASP A 336 31.82 -16.20 8.03
C ASP A 336 30.74 -15.15 7.72
N ASP A 337 30.95 -13.92 8.21
CA ASP A 337 30.20 -12.73 7.84
C ASP A 337 30.57 -12.34 6.39
N ASP A 338 30.00 -13.04 5.41
CA ASP A 338 29.94 -12.57 4.02
C ASP A 338 28.81 -11.53 3.93
N ASP A 339 29.18 -10.27 4.20
CA ASP A 339 28.33 -9.09 4.14
C ASP A 339 28.01 -8.79 2.66
N GLY A 340 27.16 -9.64 2.07
CA GLY A 340 26.66 -9.58 0.71
C GLY A 340 25.82 -8.33 0.51
N CYS A 341 26.50 -7.20 0.26
CA CYS A 341 25.87 -5.97 -0.21
C CYS A 341 25.17 -6.27 -1.54
N VAL A 342 23.84 -6.43 -1.49
CA VAL A 342 23.00 -6.51 -2.67
C VAL A 342 23.18 -5.21 -3.46
N ASP A 343 23.80 -5.31 -4.63
CA ASP A 343 24.04 -4.20 -5.54
C ASP A 343 22.70 -3.58 -5.97
N PRO A 344 22.43 -2.29 -5.68
CA PRO A 344 21.21 -1.60 -6.11
C PRO A 344 20.97 -1.65 -7.63
N SER A 345 22.04 -1.86 -8.41
CA SER A 345 21.98 -2.03 -9.86
C SER A 345 21.23 -3.31 -10.26
N SER A 346 21.36 -4.38 -9.47
CA SER A 346 20.68 -5.67 -9.71
C SER A 346 19.17 -5.58 -9.53
N LEU A 347 18.67 -4.72 -8.63
CA LEU A 347 17.24 -4.52 -8.42
C LEU A 347 16.59 -3.77 -9.60
N LEU A 348 17.30 -2.80 -10.19
CA LEU A 348 16.84 -2.06 -11.36
C LEU A 348 16.81 -2.94 -12.63
N ASP A 349 17.77 -3.85 -12.78
CA ASP A 349 17.79 -4.80 -13.89
C ASP A 349 16.71 -5.88 -13.73
N PHE A 350 16.44 -6.34 -12.50
CA PHE A 350 15.33 -7.25 -12.20
C PHE A 350 13.95 -6.63 -12.51
N LEU A 351 13.72 -5.35 -12.19
CA LEU A 351 12.47 -4.67 -12.51
C LEU A 351 12.28 -4.47 -14.03
N LYS A 352 13.36 -4.34 -14.80
CA LYS A 352 13.30 -4.32 -16.27
C LYS A 352 13.02 -5.70 -16.85
N GLU A 353 13.55 -6.76 -16.24
CA GLU A 353 13.24 -8.15 -16.63
C GLU A 353 11.77 -8.51 -16.35
N GLN A 354 11.18 -7.99 -15.27
CA GLN A 354 9.76 -8.22 -14.96
C GLN A 354 8.80 -7.55 -15.97
N GLU A 355 9.19 -6.44 -16.62
CA GLU A 355 8.44 -5.85 -17.75
C GLU A 355 8.49 -6.75 -19.00
N LEU A 356 9.44 -7.68 -19.10
CA LEU A 356 9.61 -8.62 -20.23
C LEU A 356 8.91 -9.97 -20.03
N GLU A 357 8.40 -10.26 -18.83
CA GLU A 357 7.76 -11.55 -18.49
C GLU A 357 6.22 -11.50 -18.46
N LEU A 358 5.60 -10.45 -19.01
CA LEU A 358 4.15 -10.46 -19.22
C LEU A 358 3.81 -11.51 -20.29
N THR A 359 2.95 -12.47 -19.92
CA THR A 359 2.42 -13.42 -20.89
C THR A 359 1.58 -12.69 -21.94
N ASP A 360 1.55 -13.18 -23.19
CA ASP A 360 0.74 -12.58 -24.27
C ASP A 360 -0.73 -12.37 -23.84
N HIS A 361 -1.26 -13.26 -22.99
CA HIS A 361 -2.60 -13.14 -22.42
C HIS A 361 -2.76 -11.93 -21.47
N GLN A 362 -1.77 -11.64 -20.63
CA GLN A 362 -1.82 -10.47 -19.74
C GLN A 362 -1.70 -9.17 -20.53
N VAL A 363 -0.85 -9.15 -21.56
CA VAL A 363 -0.71 -8.00 -22.48
C VAL A 363 -2.02 -7.75 -23.23
N GLU A 364 -2.68 -8.80 -23.71
CA GLU A 364 -4.00 -8.71 -24.36
C GLU A 364 -5.06 -8.19 -23.38
N GLN A 365 -5.05 -8.67 -22.12
CA GLN A 365 -5.98 -8.23 -21.08
C GLN A 365 -5.80 -6.75 -20.70
N PHE A 366 -4.57 -6.22 -20.77
CA PHE A 366 -4.30 -4.79 -20.62
C PHE A 366 -4.82 -3.96 -21.81
N ARG A 367 -4.66 -4.46 -23.04
CA ARG A 367 -5.19 -3.79 -24.25
C ARG A 367 -6.70 -3.77 -24.27
N ASP A 368 -7.34 -4.89 -23.92
CA ASP A 368 -8.80 -4.99 -23.85
C ASP A 368 -9.41 -4.08 -22.78
N ALA A 369 -8.69 -3.87 -21.67
CA ALA A 369 -9.06 -2.92 -20.62
C ALA A 369 -8.85 -1.46 -21.05
N GLU A 370 -7.85 -1.17 -21.88
CA GLU A 370 -7.55 0.17 -22.40
C GLU A 370 -8.52 0.59 -23.52
N ASP A 371 -8.89 -0.33 -24.40
CA ASP A 371 -9.79 -0.07 -25.53
C ASP A 371 -11.29 -0.19 -25.17
N GLY A 372 -11.61 -0.66 -23.96
CA GLY A 372 -12.99 -0.81 -23.49
C GLY A 372 -13.84 -1.77 -24.32
N THR A 373 -13.19 -2.65 -25.10
CA THR A 373 -13.81 -3.37 -26.21
C THR A 373 -14.52 -4.67 -25.87
N GLN A 374 -14.48 -5.17 -24.63
CA GLN A 374 -15.41 -6.22 -24.21
C GLN A 374 -15.84 -6.11 -22.73
N PRO A 375 -17.15 -6.18 -22.44
CA PRO A 375 -17.59 -6.60 -21.12
C PRO A 375 -17.23 -8.07 -20.97
N SER A 376 -16.57 -8.44 -19.87
CA SER A 376 -16.49 -9.85 -19.44
C SER A 376 -17.90 -10.32 -19.12
N ALA A 377 -18.66 -10.72 -20.14
CA ALA A 377 -19.98 -11.28 -20.00
C ALA A 377 -19.86 -12.80 -19.81
N ALA A 378 -20.61 -13.27 -18.81
CA ALA A 378 -20.87 -14.67 -18.49
C ALA A 378 -19.78 -15.42 -17.70
N PHE A 379 -19.45 -14.95 -16.49
CA PHE A 379 -19.38 -15.86 -15.35
C PHE A 379 -19.78 -15.11 -14.06
N ILE A 380 -20.86 -15.59 -13.44
CA ILE A 380 -21.30 -15.31 -12.06
C ILE A 380 -22.11 -14.01 -11.84
N TYR A 381 -23.27 -13.89 -12.49
CA TYR A 381 -24.42 -13.18 -11.91
C TYR A 381 -25.72 -14.02 -11.89
N ASP A 382 -25.65 -15.33 -12.19
CA ASP A 382 -26.81 -16.25 -12.20
C ASP A 382 -26.90 -17.17 -10.98
N ILE A 383 -26.47 -16.72 -9.79
CA ILE A 383 -26.78 -17.43 -8.54
C ILE A 383 -27.38 -16.47 -7.54
N LEU A 384 -28.60 -15.99 -7.81
CA LEU A 384 -29.56 -15.53 -6.80
C LEU A 384 -30.99 -15.53 -7.40
N GLU A 385 -31.59 -16.72 -7.48
CA GLU A 385 -33.04 -16.92 -7.26
C GLU A 385 -33.25 -17.75 -6.00
#